data_AF-A0A060XSH1-F1
#
_entry.id   AF-A0A060XSH1-F1
#
_cell.length_a   1.000
_cell.length_b   1.000
_cell.length_c   1.000
_cell.angle_alpha   90.00
_cell.angle_beta   90.00
_cell.angle_gamma   90.00
#
_symmetry.space_group_name_H-M   'P 1'
#
loop_
_entity.id
_entity.type
_entity.pdbx_description
1 polymer ?
#
loop_
_entity_poly.entity_id
_entity_poly.type
_entity_poly.pdbx_seq_one_letter_code
_entity_poly.pdbx_strand_id
1 'polypeptide(L)'
;MRPKTIPYSPRFLEVFLLYCHSAGQWFAIEECITGEFRKFNNNNGDEIVPTNLLEETMLAFSHWTYEYTRGELLVLDLQGNTDIQPLTFNP
;
A
#
# COMPACT_ATOMS: atom_id res chain seq x y z
N MET A 1 -14.29 8.47 1.73
CA MET A 1 -15.33 7.63 2.36
C MET A 1 -15.35 6.29 1.62
N ARG A 2 -15.06 5.16 2.27
CA ARG A 2 -15.04 3.83 1.62
C ARG A 2 -16.44 3.20 1.69
N PRO A 3 -17.03 2.72 0.57
CA PRO A 3 -18.27 1.95 0.61
C PRO A 3 -18.13 0.68 1.47
N LYS A 4 -19.18 0.33 2.23
CA LYS A 4 -19.19 -0.89 3.06
C LYS A 4 -19.06 -2.19 2.25
N THR A 5 -19.31 -2.12 0.94
CA THR A 5 -19.25 -3.25 0.01
C THR A 5 -17.83 -3.59 -0.42
N ILE A 6 -16.83 -2.73 -0.18
CA ILE A 6 -15.44 -3.02 -0.51
C ILE A 6 -14.79 -3.72 0.70
N PRO A 7 -14.39 -5.01 0.58
CA PRO A 7 -13.92 -5.77 1.73
C PRO A 7 -12.51 -5.35 2.16
N TYR A 8 -11.63 -5.03 1.21
CA TYR A 8 -10.24 -4.68 1.48
C TYR A 8 -10.07 -3.21 1.86
N SER A 9 -9.08 -2.95 2.71
CA SER A 9 -8.69 -1.60 3.13
C SER A 9 -7.18 -1.48 2.99
N PRO A 10 -6.68 -0.82 1.93
CA PRO A 10 -5.25 -0.56 1.77
C PRO A 10 -4.68 0.16 3.00
N ARG A 11 -3.49 -0.24 3.44
CA ARG A 11 -2.77 0.39 4.55
C ARG A 11 -1.29 0.46 4.20
N PHE A 12 -0.68 1.61 4.48
CA PHE A 12 0.77 1.79 4.42
C PHE A 12 1.37 1.45 5.78
N LEU A 13 2.60 0.94 5.78
CA LEU A 13 3.34 0.74 7.03
C LEU A 13 3.72 2.09 7.63
N GLU A 14 3.78 2.13 8.96
CA GLU A 14 4.46 3.22 9.65
C GLU A 14 5.96 3.07 9.46
N VAL A 15 6.62 4.21 9.21
CA VAL A 15 8.06 4.30 9.00
C VAL A 15 8.65 5.16 10.11
N PHE A 16 9.73 4.68 10.72
CA PHE A 16 10.45 5.38 11.77
C PHE A 16 11.83 5.81 11.29
N LEU A 17 12.29 6.95 11.78
CA LEU A 17 13.63 7.45 11.54
C LEU A 17 14.57 6.93 12.63
N LEU A 18 15.61 6.18 12.26
CA LEU A 18 16.61 5.61 13.15
C LEU A 18 17.99 6.21 12.86
N TYR A 19 18.64 6.79 13.86
CA TYR A 19 20.07 7.11 13.76
C TYR A 19 20.91 5.95 14.30
N CYS A 20 21.82 5.42 13.48
CA CYS A 20 22.71 4.35 13.88
C CYS A 20 24.13 4.88 14.10
N HIS A 21 24.57 4.94 15.36
CA HIS A 21 25.89 5.48 15.70
C HIS A 21 27.06 4.67 15.11
N SER A 22 26.97 3.34 15.05
CA SER A 22 28.03 2.50 14.50
C SER A 22 28.19 2.68 12.99
N ALA A 23 27.11 3.01 12.29
CA ALA A 23 27.12 3.32 10.85
C ALA A 23 27.28 4.82 10.56
N GLY A 24 27.19 5.69 11.57
CA GLY A 24 27.28 7.14 11.44
C GLY A 24 26.23 7.77 10.53
N GLN A 25 25.04 7.16 10.39
CA GLN A 25 24.02 7.61 9.42
C GLN A 25 22.57 7.35 9.89
N TRP A 26 21.64 8.04 9.23
CA TRP A 26 20.20 7.89 9.42
C TRP A 26 19.60 6.84 8.48
N PHE A 27 18.61 6.12 8.96
CA PHE A 27 17.84 5.11 8.23
C PHE A 27 16.34 5.32 8.41
N ALA A 28 15.57 4.98 7.39
CA ALA A 28 14.15 4.70 7.54
C ALA A 28 13.99 3.21 7.86
N ILE A 29 13.20 2.88 8.88
CA ILE A 29 12.90 1.50 9.28
C ILE A 29 11.40 1.29 9.35
N GLU A 30 10.94 0.10 8.99
CA GLU A 30 9.53 -0.30 8.96
C GLU A 30 9.41 -1.78 9.38
N GLU A 31 8.18 -2.21 9.66
CA GLU A 31 7.91 -3.62 9.96
C GLU A 31 8.24 -4.50 8.75
N CYS A 32 8.98 -5.59 8.97
CA CYS A 32 9.31 -6.53 7.92
C CYS A 32 8.07 -7.33 7.52
N ILE A 33 7.58 -7.11 6.30
CA ILE A 33 6.47 -7.87 5.75
C ILE A 33 6.98 -9.26 5.33
N THR A 34 6.40 -10.30 5.91
CA THR A 34 6.61 -11.69 5.47
C THR A 34 5.63 -12.04 4.35
N GLY A 35 6.00 -12.94 3.44
CA GLY A 35 5.15 -13.37 2.32
C GLY A 35 5.61 -12.85 0.96
N GLU A 36 4.78 -13.02 -0.07
CA GLU A 36 5.13 -12.60 -1.42
C GLU A 36 4.95 -11.08 -1.58
N PHE A 37 6.06 -10.37 -1.70
CA PHE A 37 6.04 -8.95 -2.02
C PHE A 37 5.80 -8.75 -3.51
N ARG A 38 4.73 -8.02 -3.86
CA ARG A 38 4.36 -7.74 -5.25
C ARG A 38 4.08 -6.27 -5.48
N LYS A 39 4.15 -5.87 -6.74
CA LYS A 39 3.88 -4.52 -7.22
C LYS A 39 2.62 -4.51 -8.09
N PHE A 40 1.68 -3.61 -7.79
CA PHE A 40 0.39 -3.50 -8.48
C PHE A 40 0.45 -2.50 -9.64
N ASN A 41 1.14 -1.38 -9.44
CA ASN A 41 1.43 -0.40 -10.49
C ASN A 41 2.81 0.26 -10.25
N ASN A 42 3.29 1.04 -11.21
CA ASN A 42 4.57 1.74 -11.10
C ASN A 42 4.45 3.25 -11.32
N ASN A 43 5.55 3.98 -11.11
CA ASN A 43 5.63 5.42 -11.33
C ASN A 43 5.51 5.86 -12.81
N ASN A 44 5.52 4.93 -13.77
CA ASN A 44 5.29 5.20 -15.18
C ASN A 44 3.81 5.08 -15.58
N GLY A 45 2.94 4.64 -14.65
CA GLY A 45 1.53 4.42 -14.89
C GLY A 45 1.18 3.03 -15.44
N ASP A 46 2.16 2.12 -15.55
CA ASP A 46 1.86 0.73 -15.89
C ASP A 46 1.18 0.04 -14.70
N GLU A 47 0.17 -0.77 -14.98
CA GLU A 47 -0.57 -1.55 -14.01
C GLU A 47 -0.62 -3.04 -14.39
N ILE A 48 -0.73 -3.91 -13.39
CA ILE A 48 -1.02 -5.32 -13.62
C ILE A 48 -2.44 -5.49 -14.16
N VAL A 49 -2.70 -6.60 -14.85
CA VAL A 49 -4.09 -7.03 -15.10
C VAL A 49 -4.61 -7.67 -13.81
N PRO A 50 -5.63 -7.09 -13.15
CA PRO A 50 -6.11 -7.62 -11.88
C PRO A 50 -6.78 -8.98 -12.08
N THR A 51 -6.47 -9.93 -11.19
CA THR A 51 -6.99 -11.30 -11.21
C THR A 51 -7.94 -11.59 -10.05
N ASN A 52 -8.02 -10.67 -9.08
CA ASN A 52 -8.83 -10.78 -7.89
C ASN A 52 -9.22 -9.40 -7.33
N LEU A 53 -10.20 -9.38 -6.41
CA LEU A 53 -10.77 -8.15 -5.87
C LEU A 53 -9.78 -7.32 -5.03
N LEU A 54 -8.75 -7.94 -4.45
CA LEU A 54 -7.71 -7.20 -3.74
C LEU A 54 -6.91 -6.35 -4.74
N GLU A 55 -6.47 -6.95 -5.85
CA GLU A 55 -5.75 -6.26 -6.92
C GLU A 55 -6.61 -5.15 -7.54
N GLU A 56 -7.89 -5.41 -7.82
CA GLU A 56 -8.83 -4.37 -8.26
C GLU A 56 -8.93 -3.22 -7.24
N THR A 57 -9.01 -3.54 -5.94
CA THR A 57 -9.08 -2.53 -4.88
C THR A 57 -7.81 -1.69 -4.81
N MET A 58 -6.64 -2.31 -4.99
CA MET A 58 -5.35 -1.60 -5.00
C MET A 58 -5.26 -0.66 -6.20
N LEU A 59 -5.61 -1.09 -7.41
CA LEU A 59 -5.57 -0.22 -8.59
C LEU A 59 -6.60 0.92 -8.50
N ALA A 60 -7.81 0.61 -8.01
CA ALA A 60 -8.85 1.62 -7.77
C ALA A 60 -8.43 2.67 -6.73
N PHE A 61 -7.53 2.33 -5.79
CA PHE A 61 -7.01 3.29 -4.82
C PHE A 61 -6.21 4.42 -5.49
N SER A 62 -5.33 4.12 -6.46
CA SER A 62 -4.61 5.16 -7.21
C SER A 62 -5.57 6.13 -7.90
N HIS A 63 -6.56 5.59 -8.64
CA HIS A 63 -7.60 6.41 -9.27
C HIS A 63 -8.39 7.24 -8.24
N TRP A 64 -8.75 6.63 -7.11
CA TRP A 64 -9.44 7.32 -6.04
C TRP A 64 -8.63 8.48 -5.44
N THR A 65 -7.30 8.34 -5.27
CA THR A 65 -6.48 9.45 -4.74
C THR A 65 -6.51 10.68 -5.64
N TYR A 66 -6.46 10.47 -6.96
CA TYR A 66 -6.53 11.54 -7.95
C TYR A 66 -7.90 12.24 -7.90
N GLU A 67 -8.98 11.48 -7.96
CA GLU A 67 -10.34 12.03 -7.90
C GLU A 67 -10.63 12.72 -6.57
N TYR A 68 -10.24 12.10 -5.45
CA TYR A 68 -10.49 12.63 -4.11
C TYR A 68 -9.76 13.95 -3.86
N THR A 69 -8.56 14.10 -4.40
CA THR A 69 -7.76 15.32 -4.31
C THR A 69 -8.05 16.29 -5.45
N ARG A 70 -9.09 16.04 -6.27
CA ARG A 70 -9.49 16.88 -7.41
C ARG A 70 -8.37 17.12 -8.41
N GLY A 71 -7.53 16.11 -8.61
CA GLY A 71 -6.42 16.11 -9.55
C GLY A 71 -5.09 16.65 -9.01
N GLU A 72 -4.99 16.97 -7.71
CA GLU A 72 -3.77 17.54 -7.13
C GLU A 72 -2.70 16.49 -6.80
N LEU A 73 -3.10 15.31 -6.31
CA LEU A 73 -2.19 14.25 -5.89
C LEU A 73 -2.58 12.93 -6.54
N LEU A 74 -1.57 12.17 -6.95
CA LEU A 74 -1.74 10.80 -7.47
C LEU A 74 -0.75 9.89 -6.75
N VAL A 75 -1.26 8.85 -6.10
CA VAL A 75 -0.43 7.83 -5.46
C VAL A 75 -0.23 6.67 -6.43
N LEU A 76 1.02 6.44 -6.82
CA LEU A 76 1.47 5.30 -7.63
C LEU A 76 2.45 4.44 -6.82
N ASP A 77 3.12 3.51 -7.49
CA ASP A 77 4.09 2.60 -6.89
C ASP A 77 3.50 1.74 -5.76
N LEU A 78 2.22 1.39 -5.91
CA LEU A 78 1.54 0.55 -4.94
C LEU A 78 2.19 -0.84 -4.95
N GLN A 79 2.69 -1.24 -3.79
CA GLN A 79 3.40 -2.50 -3.59
C GLN A 79 3.26 -2.96 -2.14
N GLY A 80 3.43 -4.26 -1.93
CA GLY A 80 3.31 -4.88 -0.62
C GLY A 80 2.97 -6.36 -0.72
N ASN A 81 2.63 -6.96 0.42
CA ASN A 81 2.13 -8.32 0.45
C ASN A 81 0.59 -8.36 0.30
N THR A 82 0.10 -9.38 -0.38
CA THR A 82 -1.33 -9.69 -0.52
C THR A 82 -1.88 -10.59 0.58
N ASP A 83 -1.02 -11.23 1.36
CA ASP A 83 -1.45 -12.17 2.41
C ASP A 83 -1.82 -11.49 3.73
N ILE A 84 -1.93 -10.16 3.75
CA ILE A 84 -2.52 -9.44 4.88
C ILE A 84 -4.03 -9.72 4.88
N GLN A 85 -4.40 -10.92 5.35
CA GLN A 85 -5.74 -11.19 5.84
C GLN A 85 -6.07 -10.12 6.88
N PRO A 86 -7.33 -9.66 6.96
CA PRO A 86 -7.74 -9.00 8.18
C PRO A 86 -7.54 -10.01 9.30
N LEU A 87 -6.55 -9.78 10.18
CA LEU A 87 -6.58 -10.34 11.51
C LEU A 87 -7.86 -9.79 12.14
N THR A 88 -8.96 -10.52 11.95
CA THR A 88 -10.17 -10.36 12.74
C THR A 88 -9.79 -10.78 14.15
N PHE A 89 -9.30 -9.83 14.94
CA PHE A 89 -9.49 -9.89 16.38
C PHE A 89 -11.01 -9.73 16.61
N ASN A 90 -11.70 -10.87 16.69
CA ASN A 90 -13.00 -10.94 17.35
C ASN A 90 -12.74 -10.89 18.88
N PRO A 91 -13.65 -10.28 19.65
CA PRO A 91 -13.38 -9.61 20.93
C PRO A 91 -12.75 -10.46 22.03
#